data_AF-A0AAI9KV78-F1
#
_entry.id   AF-A0AAI9KV78-F1
#
_cell.length_a   1.000
_cell.length_b   1.000
_cell.length_c   1.000
_cell.angle_alpha   90.00
_cell.angle_beta   90.00
_cell.angle_gamma   90.00
#
_symmetry.space_group_name_H-M   'P 1'
#
loop_
_entity.id
_entity.type
_entity.pdbx_description
1 polymer ?
#
loop_
_entity_poly.entity_id
_entity_poly.type
_entity_poly.pdbx_seq_one_letter_code
_entity_poly.pdbx_strand_id
1 'polypeptide(L)'
;MYIYSSAMMLGYRFINSYVDGVIMYASEFKDIPAAIKVNDDVRLYMINLIQGAPLLGKIVEGGNRLDVFRQILVDFANGRLDFAAAYRETENQLPRHVSIYAHDNRVFAHGWAERLVRTQVSRFYNQAVMELALGRGESQCFVPPSTAEQSSSPCSVSLAGRVHDISHLHSLLVTAYEQGHWGNKTPKIPDHPHCTHVVKPVNV
;
A
#
# COMPACT_ATOMS: atom_id res chain seq x y z
N MET A 1 21.92 19.14 -35.45
CA MET A 1 22.61 18.10 -34.66
C MET A 1 22.30 18.37 -33.19
N TYR A 2 21.23 17.79 -32.67
CA TYR A 2 20.89 17.82 -31.25
C TYR A 2 20.57 16.37 -30.86
N ILE A 3 21.32 15.88 -29.89
CA ILE A 3 21.38 14.49 -29.47
C ILE A 3 20.22 14.25 -28.51
N TYR A 4 19.35 13.29 -28.83
CA TYR A 4 18.35 12.75 -27.91
C TYR A 4 19.09 12.03 -26.76
N SER A 5 18.90 12.51 -25.54
CA SER A 5 19.33 11.80 -24.33
C SER A 5 18.27 10.75 -23.98
N SER A 6 18.48 9.52 -24.46
CA SER A 6 17.78 8.33 -23.96
C SER A 6 18.16 8.10 -22.49
N ALA A 7 17.22 8.32 -21.58
CA ALA A 7 17.31 7.78 -20.23
C ALA A 7 17.21 6.25 -20.30
N MET A 8 18.33 5.58 -20.02
CA MET A 8 18.40 4.13 -19.83
C MET A 8 17.45 3.71 -18.72
N MET A 9 16.41 2.94 -19.07
CA MET A 9 15.75 2.07 -18.11
C MET A 9 16.76 1.03 -17.65
N LEU A 10 17.17 1.10 -16.39
CA LEU A 10 17.91 0.04 -15.72
C LEU A 10 17.00 -1.19 -15.60
N GLY A 11 17.24 -2.16 -16.48
CA GLY A 11 16.62 -3.49 -16.42
C GLY A 11 17.06 -4.20 -15.14
N TYR A 12 16.18 -4.23 -14.16
CA TYR A 12 16.27 -5.18 -13.04
C TYR A 12 16.09 -6.59 -13.60
N ARG A 13 17.19 -7.32 -13.75
CA ARG A 13 17.15 -8.78 -13.91
C ARG A 13 16.77 -9.39 -12.58
N PHE A 14 15.54 -9.86 -12.46
CA PHE A 14 15.10 -10.74 -11.37
C PHE A 14 15.97 -12.00 -11.38
N ILE A 15 16.84 -12.16 -10.39
CA ILE A 15 17.59 -13.39 -10.17
C ILE A 15 16.65 -14.32 -9.40
N ASN A 16 16.00 -15.23 -10.13
CA ASN A 16 15.16 -16.28 -9.56
C ASN A 16 16.04 -17.30 -8.84
N SER A 17 16.30 -17.10 -7.54
CA SER A 17 16.74 -18.18 -6.65
C SER A 17 15.58 -18.58 -5.75
N TYR A 18 14.58 -19.24 -6.34
CA TYR A 18 13.47 -19.82 -5.58
C TYR A 18 13.93 -21.12 -4.91
N VAL A 19 14.01 -21.09 -3.59
CA VAL A 19 13.88 -22.29 -2.75
C VAL A 19 12.37 -22.61 -2.73
N ASP A 20 11.99 -23.87 -2.88
CA ASP A 20 10.61 -24.39 -2.98
C ASP A 20 9.69 -23.99 -1.80
N GLY A 21 9.33 -22.71 -1.72
CA GLY A 21 8.36 -22.15 -0.79
C GLY A 21 7.08 -21.79 -1.54
N VAL A 22 5.93 -22.18 -1.00
CA VAL A 22 4.63 -21.78 -1.53
C VAL A 22 4.51 -20.26 -1.40
N ILE A 23 4.48 -19.55 -2.54
CA ILE A 23 4.20 -18.11 -2.57
C ILE A 23 2.77 -17.90 -2.08
N MET A 24 2.60 -17.13 -1.01
CA MET A 24 1.28 -16.78 -0.48
C MET A 24 1.02 -15.29 -0.64
N TYR A 25 -0.17 -14.97 -1.14
CA TYR A 25 -0.72 -13.61 -1.13
C TYR A 25 -1.72 -13.48 0.02
N ALA A 26 -1.83 -12.26 0.58
CA ALA A 26 -2.85 -11.95 1.57
C ALA A 26 -4.25 -12.22 1.00
N SER A 27 -5.15 -12.75 1.84
CA SER A 27 -6.57 -12.87 1.51
C SER A 27 -7.41 -11.78 2.17
N GLU A 28 -6.89 -11.17 3.22
CA GLU A 28 -7.42 -9.95 3.82
C GLU A 28 -6.29 -9.15 4.49
N PHE A 29 -6.58 -7.92 4.90
CA PHE A 29 -5.57 -6.96 5.39
C PHE A 29 -4.68 -7.51 6.52
N LYS A 30 -5.24 -8.27 7.47
CA LYS A 30 -4.47 -8.84 8.58
C LYS A 30 -3.43 -9.87 8.13
N ASP A 31 -3.55 -10.42 6.92
CA ASP A 31 -2.64 -11.44 6.38
C ASP A 31 -1.43 -10.83 5.69
N ILE A 32 -1.43 -9.51 5.41
CA ILE A 32 -0.34 -8.81 4.73
C ILE A 32 1.03 -9.11 5.37
N PRO A 33 1.22 -9.04 6.71
CA PRO A 33 2.51 -9.35 7.32
C PRO A 33 3.00 -10.77 7.01
N ALA A 34 2.10 -11.75 7.00
CA ALA A 34 2.45 -13.14 6.69
C ALA A 34 2.80 -13.30 5.20
N ALA A 35 2.05 -12.65 4.31
CA ALA A 35 2.28 -12.70 2.86
C ALA A 35 3.65 -12.11 2.47
N ILE A 36 3.98 -10.90 2.93
CA ILE A 36 5.26 -10.25 2.57
C ILE A 36 6.48 -10.91 3.24
N LYS A 37 6.27 -11.70 4.30
CA LYS A 37 7.33 -12.50 4.92
C LYS A 37 7.80 -13.64 4.02
N VAL A 38 6.89 -14.22 3.22
CA VAL A 38 7.17 -15.38 2.36
C VAL A 38 7.22 -15.02 0.86
N ASN A 39 6.87 -13.79 0.49
CA ASN A 39 6.87 -13.30 -0.87
C ASN A 39 7.84 -12.12 -1.01
N ASP A 40 9.09 -12.45 -1.30
CA ASP A 40 10.20 -11.50 -1.41
C ASP A 40 9.97 -10.46 -2.51
N ASP A 41 9.40 -10.87 -3.65
CA ASP A 41 9.12 -9.97 -4.78
C ASP A 41 8.15 -8.87 -4.35
N VAL A 42 7.03 -9.24 -3.72
CA VAL A 42 6.05 -8.27 -3.19
C VAL A 42 6.68 -7.40 -2.11
N ARG A 43 7.46 -7.98 -1.19
CA ARG A 43 8.11 -7.22 -0.10
C ARG A 43 9.08 -6.17 -0.66
N LEU A 44 9.99 -6.57 -1.54
CA LEU A 44 11.01 -5.68 -2.10
C LEU A 44 10.36 -4.59 -2.96
N TYR A 45 9.34 -4.94 -3.75
CA TYR A 45 8.62 -3.95 -4.55
C TYR A 45 7.82 -2.98 -3.67
N MET A 46 7.18 -3.46 -2.61
CA MET A 46 6.51 -2.63 -1.61
C MET A 46 7.49 -1.64 -0.94
N ILE A 47 8.71 -2.08 -0.60
CA ILE A 47 9.75 -1.21 -0.04
C ILE A 47 10.15 -0.12 -1.05
N ASN A 48 10.33 -0.48 -2.33
CA ASN A 48 10.63 0.49 -3.39
C ASN A 48 9.52 1.55 -3.49
N LEU A 49 8.25 1.12 -3.50
CA LEU A 49 7.11 2.05 -3.50
C LEU A 49 7.10 2.96 -2.26
N ILE A 50 7.36 2.43 -1.07
CA ILE A 50 7.44 3.25 0.17
C ILE A 50 8.49 4.35 0.02
N GLN A 51 9.64 4.04 -0.57
CA GLN A 51 10.76 4.95 -0.72
C GLN A 51 10.57 5.96 -1.86
N GLY A 52 9.94 5.54 -2.97
CA GLY A 52 9.86 6.33 -4.20
C GLY A 52 8.53 7.04 -4.41
N ALA A 53 7.41 6.41 -4.08
CA ALA A 53 6.09 6.91 -4.47
C ALA A 53 5.63 8.11 -3.61
N PRO A 54 4.80 9.02 -4.17
CA PRO A 54 4.20 10.11 -3.40
C PRO A 54 3.39 9.59 -2.22
N LEU A 55 3.59 10.21 -1.04
CA LEU A 55 2.82 9.93 0.17
C LEU A 55 2.22 11.23 0.67
N LEU A 56 0.95 11.44 0.31
CA LEU A 56 0.21 12.64 0.67
C LEU A 56 -0.39 12.50 2.07
N GLY A 57 -0.35 13.59 2.83
CA GLY A 57 -1.05 13.68 4.11
C GLY A 57 -0.45 14.72 5.05
N LYS A 58 -1.31 15.57 5.60
CA LYS A 58 -0.92 16.62 6.56
C LYS A 58 -0.12 16.11 7.76
N ILE A 59 -0.34 14.86 8.19
CA ILE A 59 0.37 14.25 9.33
C ILE A 59 1.88 14.15 9.07
N VAL A 60 2.29 13.93 7.82
CA VAL A 60 3.69 13.72 7.42
C VAL A 60 4.36 14.98 6.85
N GLU A 61 3.64 16.09 6.78
CA GLU A 61 4.17 17.36 6.28
C GLU A 61 4.99 18.11 7.34
N GLY A 62 6.07 18.73 6.87
CA GLY A 62 6.98 19.56 7.68
C GLY A 62 8.17 18.78 8.26
N GLY A 63 9.34 19.42 8.27
CA GLY A 63 10.58 18.82 8.77
C GLY A 63 10.93 17.52 8.04
N ASN A 64 11.40 16.52 8.80
CA ASN A 64 11.75 15.17 8.32
C ASN A 64 10.62 14.13 8.54
N ARG A 65 9.38 14.58 8.79
CA ARG A 65 8.27 13.70 9.19
C ARG A 65 7.93 12.64 8.15
N LEU A 66 8.00 13.00 6.86
CA LEU A 66 7.79 12.05 5.76
C LEU A 66 8.86 10.94 5.76
N ASP A 67 10.13 11.30 5.89
CA ASP A 67 11.24 10.34 5.86
C ASP A 67 11.18 9.40 7.06
N VAL A 68 10.88 9.94 8.24
CA VAL A 68 10.64 9.17 9.47
C VAL A 68 9.50 8.17 9.27
N PHE A 69 8.38 8.63 8.69
CA PHE A 69 7.24 7.74 8.45
C PHE A 69 7.55 6.64 7.43
N ARG A 70 8.27 6.97 6.36
CA ARG A 70 8.76 5.99 5.38
C ARG A 70 9.63 4.93 6.05
N GLN A 71 10.52 5.32 6.96
CA GLN A 71 11.35 4.37 7.69
C GLN A 71 10.51 3.39 8.53
N ILE A 72 9.46 3.87 9.21
CA ILE A 72 8.54 3.02 9.97
C ILE A 72 7.85 2.00 9.05
N LEU A 73 7.39 2.42 7.87
CA LEU A 73 6.77 1.52 6.90
C LEU A 73 7.77 0.51 6.33
N VAL A 74 9.03 0.90 6.11
CA VAL A 74 10.12 -0.02 5.70
C VAL A 74 10.42 -1.03 6.81
N ASP A 75 10.45 -0.61 8.06
CA ASP A 75 10.68 -1.50 9.20
C ASP A 75 9.52 -2.50 9.39
N PHE A 76 8.28 -2.06 9.16
CA PHE A 76 7.12 -2.94 9.06
C PHE A 76 7.26 -3.94 7.91
N ALA A 77 7.60 -3.47 6.70
CA ALA A 77 7.72 -4.35 5.53
C ALA A 77 8.85 -5.39 5.68
N ASN A 78 9.90 -5.06 6.42
CA ASN A 78 10.99 -5.98 6.79
C ASN A 78 10.65 -6.91 7.96
N GLY A 79 9.44 -6.84 8.53
CA GLY A 79 9.02 -7.65 9.66
C GLY A 79 9.68 -7.28 10.99
N ARG A 80 10.31 -6.10 11.08
CA ARG A 80 10.90 -5.58 12.34
C ARG A 80 9.84 -4.98 13.26
N LEU A 81 8.73 -4.52 12.68
CA LEU A 81 7.56 -4.02 13.38
C LEU A 81 6.33 -4.83 12.98
N ASP A 82 5.52 -5.21 13.97
CA ASP A 82 4.12 -5.57 13.72
C ASP A 82 3.24 -4.31 13.64
N PHE A 83 1.95 -4.47 13.38
CA PHE A 83 1.02 -3.34 13.31
C PHE A 83 0.96 -2.53 14.60
N ALA A 84 0.89 -3.19 15.77
CA ALA A 84 0.75 -2.50 17.04
C ALA A 84 2.01 -1.68 17.36
N ALA A 85 3.19 -2.23 17.06
CA ALA A 85 4.46 -1.54 17.16
C ALA A 85 4.57 -0.38 16.17
N ALA A 86 4.18 -0.57 14.91
CA ALA A 86 4.18 0.49 13.90
C ALA A 86 3.26 1.66 14.26
N TYR A 87 2.09 1.40 14.87
CA TYR A 87 1.19 2.46 15.34
C TYR A 87 1.85 3.29 16.44
N ARG A 88 2.36 2.63 17.49
CA ARG A 88 3.05 3.30 18.61
C ARG A 88 4.27 4.07 18.14
N GLU A 89 5.08 3.48 17.26
CA GLU A 89 6.27 4.13 16.72
C GLU A 89 5.90 5.38 15.91
N THR A 90 4.82 5.31 15.14
CA THR A 90 4.28 6.46 14.41
C THR A 90 3.86 7.57 15.37
N GLU A 91 3.16 7.26 16.47
CA GLU A 91 2.77 8.25 17.47
C GLU A 91 3.97 8.91 18.16
N ASN A 92 4.98 8.10 18.49
CA ASN A 92 6.19 8.53 19.18
C ASN A 92 7.07 9.43 18.30
N GLN A 93 7.29 9.02 17.04
CA GLN A 93 8.23 9.68 16.13
C GLN A 93 7.61 10.85 15.36
N LEU A 94 6.27 10.87 15.23
CA LEU A 94 5.54 11.95 14.58
C LEU A 94 4.62 12.70 15.56
N PRO A 95 5.12 13.16 16.72
CA PRO A 95 4.25 13.66 17.76
C PRO A 95 3.49 14.90 17.28
N ARG A 96 2.25 15.04 17.77
CA ARG A 96 1.34 16.12 17.37
C ARG A 96 1.93 17.51 17.64
N HIS A 97 2.57 17.69 18.79
CA HIS A 97 3.01 19.00 19.27
C HIS A 97 4.13 19.65 18.44
N VAL A 98 4.83 18.89 17.60
CA VAL A 98 5.86 19.41 16.67
C VAL A 98 5.36 19.60 15.24
N SER A 99 4.12 19.22 14.95
CA SER A 99 3.54 19.39 13.61
C SER A 99 3.06 20.83 13.39
N ILE A 100 3.22 21.34 12.16
CA ILE A 100 2.60 22.61 11.73
C ILE A 100 1.06 22.58 11.80
N TYR A 101 0.48 21.38 11.90
CA TYR A 101 -0.96 21.15 12.06
C TYR A 101 -1.35 20.75 13.49
N ALA A 102 -0.52 21.05 14.50
CA ALA A 102 -0.77 20.66 15.89
C ALA A 102 -2.16 21.07 16.41
N HIS A 103 -2.73 22.17 15.90
CA HIS A 103 -4.04 22.68 16.31
C HIS A 103 -5.23 22.09 15.53
N ASP A 104 -4.99 21.34 14.44
CA ASP A 104 -6.05 20.76 13.61
C ASP A 104 -6.45 19.37 14.13
N ASN A 105 -7.57 19.32 14.86
CA ASN A 105 -8.14 18.07 15.38
C ASN A 105 -8.62 17.10 14.30
N ARG A 106 -8.79 17.55 13.05
CA ARG A 106 -9.13 16.66 11.92
C ARG A 106 -7.90 15.90 11.44
N VAL A 107 -6.71 16.47 11.57
CA VAL A 107 -5.43 15.84 11.21
C VAL A 107 -5.01 14.82 12.26
N PHE A 108 -5.08 15.20 13.54
CA PHE A 108 -4.70 14.35 14.67
C PHE A 108 -5.93 13.88 15.46
N ALA A 109 -6.92 13.33 14.76
CA ALA A 109 -8.07 12.69 15.38
C ALA A 109 -7.66 11.42 16.16
N HIS A 110 -8.53 10.93 17.05
CA HIS A 110 -8.27 9.66 17.74
C HIS A 110 -8.02 8.52 16.73
N GLY A 111 -6.97 7.72 16.96
CA GLY A 111 -6.56 6.64 16.06
C GLY A 111 -5.90 7.11 14.75
N TRP A 112 -5.41 8.36 14.68
CA TRP A 112 -4.77 8.89 13.46
C TRP A 112 -3.58 8.02 12.99
N ALA A 113 -2.76 7.52 13.92
CA ALA A 113 -1.58 6.73 13.59
C ALA A 113 -1.96 5.37 13.01
N GLU A 114 -2.93 4.69 13.62
CA GLU A 114 -3.51 3.46 13.07
C GLU A 114 -4.03 3.70 11.64
N ARG A 115 -4.87 4.73 11.45
CA ARG A 115 -5.46 5.04 10.14
C ARG A 115 -4.40 5.31 9.09
N LEU A 116 -3.36 6.07 9.45
CA LEU A 116 -2.26 6.40 8.55
C LEU A 116 -1.48 5.14 8.15
N VAL A 117 -1.02 4.34 9.12
CA VAL A 117 -0.25 3.12 8.87
C VAL A 117 -1.07 2.12 8.06
N ARG A 118 -2.31 1.82 8.48
CA ARG A 118 -3.17 0.86 7.78
C ARG A 118 -3.42 1.25 6.33
N THR A 119 -3.73 2.53 6.09
CA THR A 119 -3.97 3.04 4.74
C THR A 119 -2.74 2.83 3.86
N GLN A 120 -1.56 3.22 4.34
CA GLN A 120 -0.35 3.16 3.51
C GLN A 120 0.17 1.73 3.34
N VAL A 121 0.10 0.89 4.37
CA VAL A 121 0.43 -0.55 4.25
C VAL A 121 -0.49 -1.23 3.24
N SER A 122 -1.81 -1.03 3.36
CA SER A 122 -2.76 -1.61 2.41
C SER A 122 -2.51 -1.10 1.00
N ARG A 123 -2.36 0.22 0.83
CA ARG A 123 -2.06 0.82 -0.48
C ARG A 123 -0.80 0.20 -1.11
N PHE A 124 0.33 0.24 -0.41
CA PHE A 124 1.60 -0.20 -1.00
C PHE A 124 1.64 -1.70 -1.26
N TYR A 125 1.02 -2.52 -0.40
CA TYR A 125 0.88 -3.94 -0.67
C TYR A 125 0.06 -4.19 -1.96
N ASN A 126 -1.12 -3.58 -2.07
CA ASN A 126 -2.00 -3.77 -3.23
C ASN A 126 -1.36 -3.24 -4.51
N GLN A 127 -0.71 -2.07 -4.44
CA GLN A 127 0.02 -1.48 -5.56
C GLN A 127 1.18 -2.38 -6.00
N ALA A 128 1.98 -2.92 -5.07
CA ALA A 128 3.05 -3.85 -5.40
C ALA A 128 2.54 -5.10 -6.11
N VAL A 129 1.46 -5.71 -5.63
CA VAL A 129 0.85 -6.88 -6.27
C VAL A 129 0.38 -6.56 -7.69
N MET A 130 -0.34 -5.44 -7.86
CA MET A 130 -0.86 -5.01 -9.17
C MET A 130 0.25 -4.69 -10.17
N GLU A 131 1.27 -3.94 -9.76
CA GLU A 131 2.37 -3.55 -10.65
C GLU A 131 3.24 -4.75 -11.04
N LEU A 132 3.50 -5.68 -10.11
CA LEU A 132 4.18 -6.93 -10.42
C LEU A 132 3.37 -7.80 -11.39
N ALA A 133 2.04 -7.88 -11.22
CA ALA A 133 1.16 -8.63 -12.12
C ALA A 133 1.13 -8.02 -13.53
N LEU A 134 0.97 -6.69 -13.63
CA LEU A 134 1.08 -5.97 -14.91
C LEU A 134 2.45 -6.19 -15.57
N GLY A 135 3.53 -6.16 -14.78
CA GLY A 135 4.89 -6.43 -15.27
C GLY A 135 5.09 -7.85 -15.82
N ARG A 136 4.26 -8.82 -15.38
CA ARG A 136 4.22 -10.19 -15.93
C ARG A 136 3.27 -10.34 -17.13
N GLY A 137 2.61 -9.27 -17.56
CA GLY A 137 1.64 -9.30 -18.64
C GLY A 137 0.24 -9.79 -18.23
N GLU A 138 -0.05 -9.87 -16.93
CA GLU A 138 -1.39 -10.17 -16.45
C GLU A 138 -2.31 -8.94 -16.63
N SER A 139 -3.55 -9.16 -17.05
CA SER A 139 -4.55 -8.10 -17.19
C SER A 139 -5.61 -8.11 -16.08
N GLN A 140 -5.68 -9.19 -15.31
CA GLN A 140 -6.75 -9.43 -14.35
C GLN A 140 -6.21 -9.79 -12.97
N CYS A 141 -6.85 -9.25 -11.93
CA CYS A 141 -6.63 -9.63 -10.54
C CYS A 141 -7.93 -10.05 -9.87
N PHE A 142 -7.82 -10.78 -8.77
CA PHE A 142 -8.94 -11.16 -7.94
C PHE A 142 -8.93 -10.41 -6.61
N VAL A 143 -10.11 -9.94 -6.19
CA VAL A 143 -10.32 -9.33 -4.87
C VAL A 143 -11.04 -10.36 -4.00
N PRO A 144 -10.38 -11.03 -3.05
CA PRO A 144 -11.02 -11.98 -2.15
C PRO A 144 -12.09 -11.34 -1.27
N PRO A 145 -13.13 -12.10 -0.87
CA PRO A 145 -14.02 -11.67 0.18
C PRO A 145 -13.26 -11.55 1.50
N SER A 146 -13.54 -10.50 2.26
CA SER A 146 -13.02 -10.32 3.61
C SER A 146 -14.04 -10.77 4.64
N THR A 147 -13.60 -11.53 5.65
CA THR A 147 -14.45 -11.91 6.79
C THR A 147 -14.60 -10.78 7.81
N ALA A 148 -13.72 -9.78 7.75
CA ALA A 148 -13.66 -8.66 8.67
C ALA A 148 -14.27 -7.36 8.12
N GLU A 149 -14.67 -7.31 6.84
CA GLU A 149 -15.35 -6.15 6.27
C GLU A 149 -16.86 -6.21 6.50
N GLN A 150 -17.49 -5.04 6.62
CA GLN A 150 -18.94 -4.94 6.53
C GLN A 150 -19.41 -5.35 5.12
N SER A 151 -20.33 -6.32 5.04
CA SER A 151 -20.88 -6.81 3.78
C SER A 151 -21.57 -5.73 2.94
N SER A 152 -22.04 -4.66 3.58
CA SER A 152 -22.65 -3.49 2.94
C SER A 152 -21.65 -2.43 2.49
N SER A 153 -20.35 -2.58 2.75
CA SER A 153 -19.35 -1.63 2.30
C SER A 153 -19.31 -1.56 0.76
N PRO A 154 -19.01 -0.39 0.16
CA PRO A 154 -18.92 -0.28 -1.30
C PRO A 154 -17.94 -1.28 -1.92
N CYS A 155 -16.83 -1.58 -1.22
CA CYS A 155 -15.86 -2.60 -1.64
C CYS A 155 -16.45 -4.01 -1.60
N SER A 156 -17.15 -4.39 -0.53
CA SER A 156 -17.76 -5.71 -0.41
C SER A 156 -18.82 -5.94 -1.48
N VAL A 157 -19.62 -4.91 -1.79
CA VAL A 157 -20.71 -5.01 -2.78
C VAL A 157 -20.18 -5.01 -4.22
N SER A 158 -19.14 -4.22 -4.50
CA SER A 158 -18.72 -3.94 -5.89
C SER A 158 -17.48 -4.73 -6.31
N LEU A 159 -16.56 -4.99 -5.37
CA LEU A 159 -15.24 -5.53 -5.67
C LEU A 159 -15.06 -6.97 -5.17
N ALA A 160 -15.50 -7.27 -3.95
CA ALA A 160 -15.19 -8.54 -3.30
C ALA A 160 -15.76 -9.77 -4.03
N GLY A 161 -14.99 -10.85 -4.05
CA GLY A 161 -15.34 -12.12 -4.68
C GLY A 161 -15.35 -12.08 -6.21
N ARG A 162 -14.72 -11.07 -6.83
CA ARG A 162 -14.75 -10.86 -8.29
C ARG A 162 -13.35 -10.66 -8.88
N VAL A 163 -13.27 -10.91 -10.18
CA VAL A 163 -12.11 -10.60 -11.02
C VAL A 163 -12.28 -9.20 -11.60
N HIS A 164 -11.19 -8.43 -11.62
CA HIS A 164 -11.14 -7.04 -12.08
C HIS A 164 -9.99 -6.83 -13.04
N ASP A 165 -10.13 -5.85 -13.92
CA ASP A 165 -9.03 -5.33 -14.72
C ASP A 165 -7.98 -4.64 -13.81
N ILE A 166 -6.73 -5.10 -13.87
CA ILE A 166 -5.66 -4.60 -12.99
C ILE A 166 -5.39 -3.13 -13.27
N SER A 167 -5.32 -2.76 -14.56
CA SER A 167 -4.99 -1.39 -14.97
C SER A 167 -6.02 -0.40 -14.44
N HIS A 168 -7.30 -0.76 -14.49
CA HIS A 168 -8.39 0.05 -13.96
C HIS A 168 -8.30 0.21 -12.45
N LEU A 169 -8.17 -0.89 -11.70
CA LEU A 169 -8.12 -0.83 -10.24
C LEU A 169 -6.86 -0.09 -9.73
N HIS A 170 -5.71 -0.33 -10.37
CA HIS A 170 -4.47 0.39 -10.12
C HIS A 170 -4.62 1.90 -10.39
N SER A 171 -5.27 2.27 -11.50
CA SER A 171 -5.50 3.68 -11.84
C SER A 171 -6.33 4.40 -10.76
N LEU A 172 -7.33 3.72 -10.17
CA LEU A 172 -8.14 4.27 -9.09
C LEU A 172 -7.32 4.47 -7.81
N LEU A 173 -6.45 3.51 -7.47
CA LEU A 173 -5.55 3.61 -6.31
C LEU A 173 -4.56 4.77 -6.47
N VAL A 174 -3.87 4.84 -7.62
CA VAL A 174 -2.87 5.88 -7.90
C VAL A 174 -3.53 7.26 -7.92
N THR A 175 -4.66 7.40 -8.59
CA THR A 175 -5.42 8.66 -8.65
C THR A 175 -5.80 9.16 -7.25
N ALA A 176 -6.26 8.27 -6.37
CA ALA A 176 -6.63 8.67 -5.02
C ALA A 176 -5.41 9.00 -4.15
N TYR A 177 -4.40 8.14 -4.13
CA TYR A 177 -3.36 8.19 -3.09
C TYR A 177 -2.06 8.88 -3.51
N GLU A 178 -1.76 8.96 -4.81
CA GLU A 178 -0.59 9.69 -5.33
C GLU A 178 -0.94 11.09 -5.80
N GLN A 179 -2.11 11.25 -6.40
CA GLN A 179 -2.54 12.52 -6.99
C GLN A 179 -3.48 13.31 -6.07
N GLY A 180 -3.92 12.72 -4.96
CA GLY A 180 -4.79 13.38 -3.98
C GLY A 180 -6.24 13.58 -4.45
N HIS A 181 -6.68 12.84 -5.47
CA HIS A 181 -8.04 12.93 -5.98
C HIS A 181 -8.99 11.99 -5.23
N TRP A 182 -9.24 12.27 -3.95
CA TRP A 182 -10.11 11.45 -3.09
C TRP A 182 -11.61 11.58 -3.36
N GLY A 183 -12.03 12.51 -4.22
CA GLY A 183 -13.45 12.81 -4.49
C GLY A 183 -14.16 11.79 -5.40
N ASN A 184 -13.42 10.87 -6.02
CA ASN A 184 -14.01 9.81 -6.83
C ASN A 184 -14.72 8.79 -5.93
N LYS A 185 -16.01 8.56 -6.18
CA LYS A 185 -16.85 7.61 -5.43
C LYS A 185 -16.73 6.16 -5.91
N THR A 186 -15.98 5.92 -6.99
CA THR A 186 -15.71 4.57 -7.47
C THR A 186 -14.89 3.81 -6.41
N PRO A 187 -15.37 2.64 -5.93
CA PRO A 187 -14.64 1.84 -4.97
C PRO A 187 -13.25 1.46 -5.48
N LYS A 188 -12.28 1.49 -4.57
CA LYS A 188 -10.87 1.15 -4.81
C LYS A 188 -10.34 0.35 -3.60
N ILE A 189 -9.12 -0.16 -3.66
CA ILE A 189 -8.55 -0.91 -2.53
C ILE A 189 -7.20 -0.33 -2.14
N PRO A 190 -7.03 0.23 -0.92
CA PRO A 190 -8.07 0.43 0.10
C PRO A 190 -9.03 1.57 -0.27
N ASP A 191 -10.31 1.49 0.11
CA ASP A 191 -11.26 2.60 -0.07
C ASP A 191 -11.31 3.56 1.11
N HIS A 192 -11.09 3.03 2.32
CA HIS A 192 -11.05 3.75 3.60
C HIS A 192 -9.97 3.17 4.52
N PRO A 193 -9.56 3.87 5.60
CA PRO A 193 -8.44 3.43 6.45
C PRO A 193 -8.58 2.06 7.12
N HIS A 194 -9.81 1.61 7.31
CA HIS A 194 -10.11 0.30 7.91
C HIS A 194 -10.52 -0.74 6.86
N CYS A 195 -10.38 -0.44 5.57
CA CYS A 195 -10.68 -1.40 4.50
C CYS A 195 -9.80 -2.64 4.69
N THR A 196 -10.44 -3.79 4.64
CA THR A 196 -9.81 -5.09 4.90
C THR A 196 -9.58 -5.90 3.63
N HIS A 197 -10.08 -5.44 2.49
CA HIS A 197 -9.84 -6.07 1.20
C HIS A 197 -8.40 -5.88 0.73
N VAL A 198 -7.96 -6.85 -0.07
CA VAL A 198 -6.67 -6.87 -0.74
C VAL A 198 -6.84 -7.33 -2.18
N VAL A 199 -5.77 -7.27 -2.97
CA VAL A 199 -5.68 -7.78 -4.33
C VAL A 199 -4.73 -8.97 -4.35
N LYS A 200 -5.07 -10.00 -5.14
CA LYS A 200 -4.18 -11.10 -5.48
C LYS A 200 -4.23 -11.42 -6.99
N PRO A 201 -3.18 -12.04 -7.56
CA PRO A 201 -3.24 -12.58 -8.92
C PRO A 201 -4.37 -13.60 -9.08
N VAL A 202 -4.86 -13.82 -10.30
CA VAL A 202 -5.92 -14.82 -10.57
C VAL A 202 -5.37 -16.25 -10.56
N ASN A 203 -4.13 -16.45 -11.02
CA ASN A 203 -3.52 -17.77 -11.22
C ASN A 203 -2.57 -18.17 -10.09
N VAL A 204 -3.04 -18.09 -8.84
CA VAL A 204 -2.29 -18.55 -7.66
C VAL A 204 -2.88 -19.84 -7.13
#